data_AF-A0A6V7KK80-F1
#
_entry.id   AF-A0A6V7KK80-F1
#
_cell.length_a   1.000
_cell.length_b   1.000
_cell.length_c   1.000
_cell.angle_alpha   90.00
_cell.angle_beta   90.00
_cell.angle_gamma   90.00
#
_symmetry.space_group_name_H-M   'P 1'
#
loop_
_entity.id
_entity.type
_entity.pdbx_description
1 polymer ?
#
loop_
_entity_poly.entity_id
_entity_poly.type
_entity_poly.pdbx_seq_one_letter_code
_entity_poly.pdbx_strand_id
1 'polypeptide(L)' 'MWNITYTDQLRHDLLTHYDRFARPTQHYNMTKMNFTMKPYQVSI' A
#
# COMPACT_ATOMS: atom_id res chain seq x y z
N MET A 1 -15.91 -20.35 13.03
CA MET A 1 -15.29 -19.14 13.62
C MET A 1 -13.96 -18.91 12.93
N TRP A 2 -13.76 -17.78 12.25
CA TRP A 2 -12.44 -17.42 11.71
C TRP A 2 -11.55 -17.01 12.88
N ASN A 3 -10.39 -17.64 13.03
CA ASN A 3 -9.46 -17.31 14.11
C ASN A 3 -8.66 -16.08 13.68
N ILE A 4 -9.06 -14.91 14.18
CA ILE A 4 -8.42 -13.63 13.84
C ILE A 4 -6.94 -13.72 14.22
N THR A 5 -6.07 -13.58 13.22
CA THR A 5 -4.63 -13.59 13.43
C THR A 5 -4.15 -12.21 13.85
N TYR A 6 -2.98 -12.14 14.50
CA TYR A 6 -2.34 -10.86 14.82
C TYR A 6 -2.19 -9.95 13.58
N THR A 7 -1.89 -10.54 12.42
CA THR A 7 -1.78 -9.81 11.15
C THR A 7 -3.12 -9.23 10.67
N ASP A 8 -4.24 -9.88 10.98
CA ASP A 8 -5.57 -9.37 10.65
C ASP A 8 -5.91 -8.14 11.50
N GLN A 9 -5.60 -8.17 12.81
CA GLN A 9 -5.78 -7.03 13.72
C GLN A 9 -4.90 -5.84 13.31
N LEU A 10 -3.61 -6.09 13.06
CA LEU A 10 -2.68 -5.07 12.61
C LEU A 10 -3.16 -4.39 11.32
N ARG A 11 -3.66 -5.16 10.35
CA ARG A 11 -4.19 -4.62 9.10
C ARG A 11 -5.43 -3.76 9.35
N HIS A 12 -6.33 -4.20 10.23
CA HIS A 12 -7.53 -3.45 10.57
C HIS A 12 -7.16 -2.11 11.20
N ASP A 13 -6.29 -2.12 12.22
CA ASP A 13 -5.89 -0.92 12.94
C ASP A 13 -5.18 0.09 12.04
N LEU A 14 -4.29 -0.38 11.15
CA LEU A 14 -3.58 0.48 10.21
C LEU A 14 -4.49 1.12 9.15
N LEU A 15 -5.55 0.43 8.73
CA LEU A 15 -6.40 0.88 7.61
C LEU A 15 -7.68 1.59 8.05
N THR A 16 -8.08 1.49 9.33
CA THR A 16 -9.34 2.07 9.83
C THR A 16 -9.41 3.60 9.67
N HIS A 17 -8.26 4.27 9.77
CA HIS A 17 -8.17 5.74 9.63
C HIS A 17 -7.25 6.19 8.50
N TYR A 18 -6.84 5.27 7.62
CA TYR A 18 -5.94 5.59 6.52
C TYR A 18 -6.67 6.33 5.40
N ASP A 19 -6.34 7.61 5.19
CA ASP A 19 -6.81 8.36 4.03
C ASP A 19 -5.99 7.99 2.79
N ARG A 20 -6.63 7.30 1.83
CA ARG A 20 -6.00 6.89 0.58
C ARG A 20 -5.66 8.04 -0.38
N PHE A 21 -6.31 9.20 -0.20
CA PHE A 21 -6.14 10.36 -1.06
C PHE A 21 -5.11 11.34 -0.49
N ALA A 22 -4.81 11.23 0.80
CA ALA A 22 -3.72 11.95 1.42
C ALA A 22 -2.38 11.46 0.88
N ARG A 23 -1.53 12.40 0.45
CA ARG A 23 -0.11 12.11 0.17
C ARG A 23 0.60 11.82 1.50
N PRO A 24 1.63 10.97 1.52
CA PRO A 24 2.43 10.72 2.73
C PRO A 24 2.95 12.01 3.37
N THR A 25 3.03 12.01 4.70
CA THR A 25 3.13 13.17 5.62
C THR A 25 4.34 14.09 5.46
N GLN A 26 5.24 13.88 4.50
CA GLN A 26 6.21 14.88 4.10
C GLN A 26 5.64 15.78 2.99
N HIS A 27 4.67 16.63 3.36
CA HIS A 27 4.04 17.60 2.44
C HIS A 27 5.00 18.71 1.99
N TYR A 28 6.18 18.81 2.62
CA TYR A 28 7.22 19.79 2.28
C TYR A 28 8.21 19.29 1.22
N ASN A 29 8.37 17.96 1.07
CA ASN A 29 9.32 17.36 0.14
C ASN A 29 8.57 16.71 -1.03
N MET A 30 9.13 16.82 -2.24
CA MET A 30 8.62 16.08 -3.39
C MET A 30 8.78 14.57 -3.14
N THR A 31 7.67 13.82 -3.21
CA THR A 31 7.69 12.36 -3.11
C THR A 31 8.46 11.78 -4.30
N LYS A 32 9.60 11.13 -4.06
CA LYS A 32 10.35 10.41 -5.09
C LYS A 32 9.73 9.04 -5.31
N MET A 33 9.18 8.83 -6.50
CA MET A 33 8.60 7.55 -6.92
C MET A 33 9.62 6.80 -7.79
N ASN A 34 9.95 5.56 -7.42
CA ASN A 34 10.76 4.68 -8.25
C ASN A 34 9.83 3.87 -9.16
N PHE A 35 9.88 4.13 -10.47
CA PHE A 35 9.12 3.37 -11.45
C PHE A 35 9.94 2.17 -11.92
N THR A 36 9.33 0.98 -11.93
CA THR A 36 9.91 -0.24 -12.50
C THR A 36 8.89 -0.90 -13.39
N MET A 37 9.23 -1.10 -14.66
CA MET A 37 8.39 -1.77 -15.66
C MET A 37 8.99 -3.14 -16.00
N LYS A 38 8.19 -4.21 -15.85
CA LYS A 38 8.58 -5.56 -16.26
C LYS A 38 7.74 -5.96 -17.48
N PRO A 39 8.31 -6.03 -18.69
CA PRO A 39 7.57 -6.49 -19.85
C PRO A 39 7.30 -8.00 -19.73
N TYR A 40 6.04 -8.40 -19.95
CA TYR A 40 5.68 -9.80 -20.13
C TYR A 40 5.68 -10.12 -21.62
N GLN A 41 6.35 -11.20 -22.01
CA GLN A 41 6.31 -11.71 -23.38
C GLN A 41 4.98 -12.44 -23.57
N VAL A 42 4.24 -12.07 -24.61
CA VAL A 42 3.04 -12.78 -25.04
C VAL A 42 3.46 -13.65 -26.23
N SER A 43 3.45 -14.97 -26.04
CA SER A 43 3.65 -15.91 -27.13
C SER A 43 2.40 -15.95 -28.01
N ILE A 44 2.58 -15.75 -29.31
CA ILE A 44 1.57 -15.94 -30.36
C ILE A 44 1.75 -17.32 -30.96
#